data_AF-A0A0Q4PC21-F1
#
_entry.id   AF-A0A0Q4PC21-F1
#
_cell.length_a   1.000
_cell.length_b   1.000
_cell.length_c   1.000
_cell.angle_alpha   90.00
_cell.angle_beta   90.00
_cell.angle_gamma   90.00
#
_symmetry.space_group_name_H-M   'P 1'
#
loop_
_entity.id
_entity.type
_entity.pdbx_description
1 polymer ?
#
loop_
_entity_poly.entity_id
_entity_poly.type
_entity_poly.pdbx_seq_one_letter_code
_entity_poly.pdbx_strand_id
1 'polypeptide(L)'
;MLISAAHAQDIIEGDIPAGPPFDGSSGRASMFDLYQVARIATAAGSEHLDADDDELADAIGTALTTKGYPGTRLVMSDGDRACVVDDQVEVRFGRHSNSGTVEVVAANQYWYSLGEAPADGSLRTEDFAQDCLP
;
A
#
# COMPACT_ATOMS: atom_id res chain seq x y z
N MET A 1 38.65 7.77 -23.13
CA MET A 1 38.53 7.79 -21.66
C MET A 1 37.10 7.43 -21.32
N LEU A 2 36.88 6.32 -20.63
CA LEU A 2 35.59 5.90 -20.11
C LEU A 2 35.30 6.75 -18.87
N ILE A 3 34.19 7.49 -18.86
CA ILE A 3 33.68 8.12 -17.64
C ILE A 3 32.52 7.24 -17.20
N SER A 4 32.74 6.50 -16.11
CA SER A 4 31.75 5.71 -15.41
C SER A 4 30.51 6.54 -15.11
N ALA A 5 29.34 6.04 -15.52
CA ALA A 5 28.07 6.46 -14.94
C ALA A 5 28.00 5.89 -13.53
N ALA A 6 28.52 6.66 -12.56
CA ALA A 6 28.33 6.36 -11.15
C ALA A 6 26.85 6.54 -10.82
N HIS A 7 26.25 5.44 -10.34
CA HIS A 7 25.07 5.36 -9.48
C HIS A 7 24.43 6.69 -9.07
N ALA A 8 23.36 7.07 -9.78
CA ALA A 8 22.34 7.92 -9.19
C ALA A 8 21.49 7.06 -8.23
N GLN A 9 22.04 6.79 -7.04
CA GLN A 9 21.20 6.52 -5.89
C GLN A 9 20.77 7.91 -5.39
N ASP A 10 19.70 8.46 -5.97
CA ASP A 10 18.99 9.59 -5.37
C ASP A 10 18.34 9.09 -4.07
N ILE A 11 19.17 9.06 -3.02
CA ILE A 11 18.72 9.02 -1.65
C ILE A 11 18.01 10.36 -1.45
N ILE A 12 16.68 10.34 -1.30
CA ILE A 12 15.92 11.50 -0.83
C ILE A 12 16.29 11.69 0.65
N GLU A 13 17.49 12.21 0.90
CA GLU A 13 17.97 12.72 2.19
C GLU A 13 17.50 14.18 2.29
N GLY A 14 16.19 14.35 2.35
CA GLY A 14 15.56 15.58 2.81
C GLY A 14 14.55 15.16 3.86
N ASP A 15 14.52 15.86 5.00
CA ASP A 15 13.39 15.80 5.92
C ASP A 15 12.16 16.22 5.13
N ILE A 16 11.46 15.24 4.55
CA ILE A 16 10.16 15.45 3.96
C ILE A 16 9.31 15.93 5.13
N PRO A 17 8.74 17.15 5.07
CA PRO A 17 7.93 17.64 6.17
C PRO A 17 6.87 16.59 6.44
N ALA A 18 6.87 16.06 7.67
CA ALA A 18 5.84 15.14 8.11
C ALA A 18 4.51 15.82 7.78
N GLY A 19 3.73 15.19 6.92
CA GLY A 19 2.40 15.67 6.58
C GLY A 19 1.57 15.86 7.85
N PRO A 20 0.40 16.50 7.76
CA PRO A 20 -0.53 16.48 8.88
C PRO A 20 -0.72 15.03 9.37
N PRO A 21 -0.87 14.79 10.68
CA PRO A 21 -1.04 13.45 11.21
C PRO A 21 -2.17 12.74 10.46
N PHE A 22 -1.88 11.52 10.01
CA PHE A 22 -2.84 10.69 9.29
C PHE A 22 -4.06 10.46 10.17
N ASP A 23 -5.20 11.03 9.78
CA ASP A 23 -6.46 10.94 10.54
C ASP A 23 -7.22 9.65 10.24
N GLY A 24 -6.59 8.72 9.52
CA GLY A 24 -7.16 7.40 9.27
C GLY A 24 -8.22 7.33 8.20
N SER A 25 -8.80 8.48 7.87
CA SER A 25 -10.17 8.53 7.39
C SER A 25 -10.43 9.66 6.42
N SER A 26 -9.47 10.55 6.15
CA SER A 26 -9.67 11.58 5.14
C SER A 26 -9.21 11.13 3.76
N GLY A 27 -10.04 11.37 2.75
CA GLY A 27 -9.70 11.34 1.32
C GLY A 27 -8.61 12.35 0.93
N ARG A 28 -7.90 12.95 1.90
CA ARG A 28 -6.76 13.86 1.78
C ARG A 28 -5.43 13.19 2.09
N ALA A 29 -5.41 11.89 2.40
CA ALA A 29 -4.19 11.11 2.51
C ALA A 29 -3.25 11.40 1.33
N SER A 30 -1.98 11.67 1.63
CA SER A 30 -0.99 11.96 0.59
C SER A 30 -0.65 10.69 -0.20
N MET A 31 -0.04 10.86 -1.37
CA MET A 31 0.55 9.75 -2.13
C MET A 31 1.50 8.89 -1.28
N PHE A 32 2.27 9.53 -0.40
CA PHE A 32 3.18 8.84 0.52
C PHE A 32 2.42 8.02 1.56
N ASP A 33 1.30 8.54 2.09
CA ASP A 33 0.47 7.78 3.04
C ASP A 33 -0.10 6.53 2.39
N LEU A 34 -0.63 6.63 1.17
CA LEU A 34 -1.16 5.48 0.43
C LEU A 34 -0.07 4.43 0.16
N TYR A 35 1.13 4.87 -0.23
CA TYR A 35 2.27 3.98 -0.40
C TYR A 35 2.64 3.24 0.89
N GLN A 36 2.68 3.95 2.02
CA GLN A 36 3.00 3.35 3.31
C GLN A 36 1.91 2.36 3.75
N VAL A 37 0.62 2.71 3.56
CA VAL A 37 -0.51 1.82 3.83
C VAL A 37 -0.42 0.55 2.99
N ALA A 38 -0.25 0.67 1.67
CA ALA A 38 -0.12 -0.47 0.77
C ALA A 38 1.06 -1.36 1.18
N ARG A 39 2.22 -0.77 1.48
CA ARG A 39 3.41 -1.51 1.93
C ARG A 39 3.18 -2.27 3.23
N ILE A 40 2.58 -1.63 4.24
CA ILE A 40 2.33 -2.25 5.54
C ILE A 40 1.33 -3.41 5.39
N ALA A 41 0.24 -3.17 4.67
CA ALA A 41 -0.79 -4.17 4.42
C ALA A 41 -0.25 -5.35 3.60
N THR A 42 0.60 -5.07 2.60
CA THR A 42 1.23 -6.13 1.79
C THR A 42 2.18 -6.99 2.62
N ALA A 43 3.01 -6.38 3.47
CA ALA A 43 3.89 -7.13 4.37
C ALA A 43 3.09 -8.02 5.32
N ALA A 44 2.07 -7.45 5.97
CA ALA A 44 1.19 -8.20 6.88
C ALA A 44 0.46 -9.35 6.16
N GLY A 45 -0.06 -9.08 4.95
CA GLY A 45 -0.75 -10.09 4.14
C GLY A 45 0.17 -11.22 3.68
N SER A 46 1.43 -10.91 3.32
CA SER A 46 2.41 -11.93 2.92
C SER A 46 2.76 -12.90 4.06
N GLU A 47 2.79 -12.41 5.31
CA GLU A 47 3.02 -13.24 6.51
C GLU A 47 1.81 -14.15 6.83
N HIS A 48 0.63 -13.83 6.29
CA HIS A 48 -0.64 -14.51 6.58
C HIS A 48 -1.30 -15.06 5.30
N LEU A 49 -0.51 -15.44 4.28
CA LEU A 49 -1.01 -15.97 3.01
C LEU A 49 -1.92 -17.21 3.16
N ASP A 50 -1.58 -18.06 4.13
CA ASP A 50 -2.27 -19.32 4.43
C ASP A 50 -3.45 -19.15 5.39
N ALA A 51 -3.66 -17.96 5.94
CA ALA A 51 -4.77 -17.65 6.83
C ALA A 51 -6.11 -17.68 6.09
N ASP A 52 -7.23 -17.79 6.80
CA ASP A 52 -8.54 -17.53 6.20
C ASP A 52 -8.75 -16.03 5.93
N ASP A 53 -9.84 -15.70 5.23
CA ASP A 53 -10.10 -14.30 4.81
C ASP A 53 -10.28 -13.35 6.00
N ASP A 54 -10.90 -13.82 7.09
CA ASP A 54 -11.15 -13.01 8.28
C ASP A 54 -9.85 -12.78 9.06
N GLU A 55 -9.02 -13.82 9.21
CA GLU A 55 -7.71 -13.74 9.85
C GLU A 55 -6.74 -12.86 9.04
N LEU A 56 -6.77 -12.94 7.71
CA LEU A 56 -5.99 -12.06 6.84
C LEU A 56 -6.41 -10.59 6.99
N ALA A 57 -7.72 -10.31 7.01
CA ALA A 57 -8.25 -8.97 7.21
C ALA A 57 -7.84 -8.41 8.58
N ASP A 58 -7.93 -9.22 9.64
CA ASP A 58 -7.55 -8.82 11.00
C ASP A 58 -6.05 -8.54 11.14
N ALA A 59 -5.21 -9.37 10.51
CA ALA A 59 -3.77 -9.16 10.47
C ALA A 59 -3.39 -7.84 9.78
N ILE A 60 -3.99 -7.56 8.61
CA ILE A 60 -3.79 -6.31 7.88
C ILE A 60 -4.27 -5.11 8.73
N GLY A 61 -5.48 -5.19 9.30
CA GLY A 61 -6.04 -4.11 10.11
C GLY A 61 -5.25 -3.81 11.38
N THR A 62 -4.77 -4.85 12.05
CA THR A 62 -3.90 -4.75 13.24
C THR A 62 -2.56 -4.11 12.90
N ALA A 63 -1.95 -4.52 11.79
CA ALA A 63 -0.69 -3.95 11.33
C ALA A 63 -0.83 -2.45 11.01
N LEU A 64 -1.87 -2.07 10.25
CA LEU A 64 -2.14 -0.68 9.90
C LEU A 64 -2.39 0.18 11.14
N THR A 65 -3.23 -0.29 12.06
CA THR A 65 -3.51 0.40 13.33
C THR A 65 -2.24 0.61 14.15
N THR A 66 -1.43 -0.43 14.30
CA THR A 66 -0.18 -0.38 15.09
C THR A 66 0.86 0.56 14.47
N LYS A 67 0.82 0.75 13.15
CA LYS A 67 1.75 1.63 12.42
C LYS A 67 1.22 3.05 12.23
N GLY A 68 0.10 3.41 12.85
CA GLY A 68 -0.43 4.77 12.82
C GLY A 68 -1.38 5.06 11.65
N TYR A 69 -1.92 4.01 11.02
CA TYR A 69 -2.96 4.09 9.98
C TYR A 69 -4.30 3.47 10.43
N PRO A 70 -4.82 3.82 11.63
CA PRO A 70 -6.13 3.33 12.07
C PRO A 70 -7.25 3.86 11.16
N GLY A 71 -8.41 3.22 11.10
CA GLY A 71 -9.58 3.76 10.39
C GLY A 71 -9.61 3.58 8.88
N THR A 72 -8.59 2.94 8.30
CA THR A 72 -8.60 2.49 6.90
C THR A 72 -9.72 1.47 6.67
N ARG A 73 -10.50 1.65 5.60
CA ARG A 73 -11.56 0.70 5.23
C ARG A 73 -10.93 -0.51 4.55
N LEU A 74 -11.07 -1.69 5.15
CA LEU A 74 -10.59 -2.94 4.58
C LEU A 74 -11.68 -3.56 3.69
N VAL A 75 -11.35 -3.88 2.45
CA VAL A 75 -12.25 -4.54 1.49
C VAL A 75 -11.53 -5.72 0.86
N MET A 76 -12.11 -6.91 0.98
CA MET A 76 -11.60 -8.04 0.25
C MET A 76 -12.08 -7.98 -1.21
N SER A 77 -11.14 -7.98 -2.16
CA SER A 77 -11.39 -7.95 -3.61
C SER A 77 -10.12 -8.34 -4.37
N ASP A 78 -10.23 -8.64 -5.66
CA ASP A 78 -9.08 -9.02 -6.51
C ASP A 78 -8.15 -7.84 -6.86
N GLY A 79 -7.90 -6.91 -5.93
CA GLY A 79 -6.92 -5.84 -6.11
C GLY A 79 -7.31 -4.79 -7.15
N ASP A 80 -8.62 -4.54 -7.33
CA ASP A 80 -9.10 -3.59 -8.34
C ASP A 80 -8.36 -2.24 -8.24
N ARG A 81 -7.78 -1.78 -9.36
CA ARG A 81 -6.99 -0.53 -9.43
C ARG A 81 -7.89 0.66 -9.75
N ALA A 82 -8.91 0.83 -8.91
CA ALA A 82 -9.89 1.91 -9.01
C ALA A 82 -9.73 2.89 -7.85
N CYS A 83 -10.42 4.00 -7.92
CA CYS A 83 -10.35 5.04 -6.90
C CYS A 83 -11.59 5.04 -6.04
N VAL A 84 -11.43 5.46 -4.80
CA VAL A 84 -12.51 5.44 -3.82
C VAL A 84 -13.32 6.71 -4.01
N VAL A 85 -14.63 6.57 -4.25
CA VAL A 85 -15.51 7.72 -4.46
C VAL A 85 -15.85 8.45 -3.14
N ASP A 86 -15.64 7.76 -2.02
CA ASP A 86 -15.85 8.30 -0.68
C ASP A 86 -14.59 9.02 -0.17
N ASP A 87 -14.76 9.97 0.76
CA ASP A 87 -13.68 10.70 1.43
C ASP A 87 -12.89 9.81 2.42
N GLN A 88 -12.61 8.54 2.10
CA GLN A 88 -11.92 7.57 2.95
C GLN A 88 -10.69 6.98 2.24
N VAL A 89 -9.76 6.44 3.02
CA VAL A 89 -8.74 5.51 2.50
C VAL A 89 -9.29 4.09 2.54
N GLU A 90 -9.33 3.43 1.38
CA GLU A 90 -9.70 2.03 1.27
C GLU A 90 -8.48 1.18 0.94
N VAL A 91 -8.31 0.09 1.66
CA VAL A 91 -7.34 -0.96 1.40
C VAL A 91 -8.10 -2.14 0.83
N ARG A 92 -7.95 -2.35 -0.46
CA ARG A 92 -8.43 -3.53 -1.16
C ARG A 92 -7.36 -4.58 -1.17
N PHE A 93 -7.69 -5.82 -0.83
CA PHE A 93 -6.71 -6.90 -0.83
C PHE A 93 -7.33 -8.21 -1.26
N GLY A 94 -6.53 -9.02 -1.94
CA GLY A 94 -6.93 -10.31 -2.49
C GLY A 94 -5.76 -11.25 -2.61
N ARG A 95 -6.07 -12.55 -2.66
CA ARG A 95 -5.08 -13.61 -2.80
C ARG A 95 -5.09 -14.14 -4.22
N HIS A 96 -3.94 -14.13 -4.87
CA HIS A 96 -3.77 -14.80 -6.15
C HIS A 96 -3.29 -16.23 -5.88
N SER A 97 -4.26 -17.13 -5.72
CA SER A 97 -4.03 -18.55 -5.40
C SER A 97 -3.12 -19.28 -6.39
N ASN A 98 -3.03 -18.81 -7.64
CA ASN A 98 -2.15 -19.39 -8.66
C ASN A 98 -0.69 -18.92 -8.56
N SER A 99 -0.41 -17.78 -7.93
CA SER A 99 0.92 -17.19 -7.78
C SER A 99 1.45 -17.20 -6.34
N GLY A 100 0.59 -17.48 -5.35
CA GLY A 100 0.97 -17.43 -3.94
C GLY A 100 1.34 -16.01 -3.49
N THR A 101 0.64 -15.02 -4.05
CA THR A 101 0.89 -13.59 -3.79
C THR A 101 -0.36 -12.95 -3.16
N VAL A 102 -0.14 -11.94 -2.31
CA VAL A 102 -1.19 -10.99 -1.91
C VAL A 102 -1.04 -9.75 -2.78
N GLU A 103 -2.13 -9.36 -3.42
CA GLU A 103 -2.25 -8.04 -4.03
C GLU A 103 -3.00 -7.12 -3.08
N VAL A 104 -2.47 -5.93 -2.86
CA VAL A 104 -3.05 -4.88 -2.03
C VAL A 104 -3.10 -3.59 -2.83
N VAL A 105 -4.22 -2.88 -2.77
CA VAL A 105 -4.39 -1.54 -3.30
C VAL A 105 -4.88 -0.62 -2.19
N ALA A 106 -4.06 0.35 -1.81
CA ALA A 106 -4.47 1.45 -0.94
C ALA A 106 -4.88 2.65 -1.81
N ALA A 107 -6.13 3.10 -1.72
CA ALA A 107 -6.64 4.16 -2.56
C ALA A 107 -7.46 5.20 -1.80
N ASN A 108 -7.50 6.40 -2.36
CA ASN A 108 -8.48 7.43 -2.06
C ASN A 108 -9.12 7.94 -3.35
N GLN A 109 -9.77 9.09 -3.31
CA GLN A 109 -10.44 9.71 -4.47
C GLN A 109 -9.51 10.27 -5.55
N TYR A 110 -8.21 10.41 -5.28
CA TYR A 110 -7.24 11.07 -6.15
C TYR A 110 -6.08 10.18 -6.57
N TRP A 111 -5.67 9.26 -5.70
CA TRP A 111 -4.49 8.42 -5.88
C TRP A 111 -4.76 6.98 -5.44
N TYR A 112 -4.01 6.04 -6.00
CA TYR A 112 -3.90 4.69 -5.47
C TYR A 112 -2.45 4.22 -5.48
N SER A 113 -2.08 3.41 -4.50
CA SER A 113 -0.79 2.70 -4.44
C SER A 113 -1.06 1.21 -4.47
N LEU A 114 -0.31 0.51 -5.32
CA LEU A 114 -0.34 -0.94 -5.42
C LEU A 114 0.74 -1.52 -4.49
N GLY A 115 0.53 -2.72 -3.98
CA GLY A 115 1.58 -3.55 -3.41
C GLY A 115 1.29 -4.99 -3.80
N GLU A 116 2.26 -5.65 -4.41
CA GLU A 116 2.21 -7.08 -4.66
C GLU A 116 3.42 -7.70 -3.97
N ALA A 117 3.19 -8.60 -3.03
CA ALA A 117 4.26 -9.40 -2.45
C ALA A 117 4.06 -10.89 -2.72
N PRO A 118 5.10 -11.58 -3.20
CA PRO A 118 5.23 -13.01 -3.00
C PRO A 118 5.31 -13.33 -1.50
N ALA A 119 5.25 -14.60 -1.13
CA ALA A 119 5.51 -15.07 0.23
C ALA A 119 6.87 -14.62 0.83
N ASP A 120 7.77 -14.02 0.02
CA ASP A 120 9.03 -13.44 0.48
C ASP A 120 8.94 -11.97 0.93
N GLY A 121 7.76 -11.34 0.82
CA GLY A 121 7.49 -9.99 1.32
C GLY A 121 8.11 -8.86 0.49
N SER A 122 8.66 -9.14 -0.70
CA SER A 122 9.29 -8.13 -1.56
C SER A 122 8.27 -7.25 -2.30
N LEU A 123 8.49 -5.92 -2.33
CA LEU A 123 7.68 -4.95 -3.08
C LEU A 123 8.38 -4.53 -4.37
N ARG A 124 7.62 -4.29 -5.44
CA ARG A 124 8.13 -3.86 -6.75
C ARG A 124 8.01 -2.34 -6.88
N THR A 125 8.68 -1.76 -7.86
CA THR A 125 8.79 -0.28 -7.99
C THR A 125 7.57 0.35 -8.68
N GLU A 126 6.72 -0.47 -9.30
CA GLU A 126 5.44 -0.10 -9.94
C GLU A 126 4.36 0.28 -8.88
N ASP A 127 4.70 0.06 -7.61
CA ASP A 127 3.85 0.14 -6.41
C ASP A 127 3.71 1.56 -5.84
N PHE A 128 4.49 2.54 -6.32
CA PHE A 128 4.40 3.92 -5.85
C PHE A 128 3.24 4.68 -6.51
N ALA A 129 2.50 5.43 -5.69
CA ALA A 129 1.17 5.96 -5.97
C ALA A 129 0.96 6.52 -7.39
N GLN A 130 -0.12 6.09 -8.02
CA GLN A 130 -0.58 6.44 -9.36
C GLN A 130 -1.81 7.35 -9.26
N ASP A 131 -1.92 8.30 -10.19
CA ASP A 131 -3.08 9.17 -10.32
C ASP A 131 -4.32 8.35 -10.67
N CYS A 132 -5.45 8.72 -10.08
CA CYS A 132 -6.77 8.17 -10.38
C CYS A 132 -7.38 8.65 -11.70
N LEU A 133 -6.76 9.66 -12.32
CA LEU A 133 -7.21 10.27 -13.57
C LEU A 133 -6.61 9.56 -14.80
N PRO A 134 -7.37 9.48 -15.90
CA PRO A 134 -7.06 8.65 -17.09
C PRO A 134 -5.87 9.14 -17.93
#